data_AF-A0A3D1SP96-F1
#
_entry.id   AF-A0A3D1SP96-F1
#
_cell.length_a   1.000
_cell.length_b   1.000
_cell.length_c   1.000
_cell.angle_alpha   90.00
_cell.angle_beta   90.00
_cell.angle_gamma   90.00
#
_symmetry.space_group_name_H-M   'P 1'
#
loop_
_entity.id
_entity.type
_entity.pdbx_description
1 polymer ?
#
loop_
_entity_poly.entity_id
_entity_poly.type
_entity_poly.pdbx_seq_one_letter_code
_entity_poly.pdbx_strand_id
1 'polypeptide(L)'
;AREDHGWGSTYGMTVLALRLTGQHNGVSELHGAVSRKMWQFLWPGIDAEEVPIDYITNGVHTPSWIAPEMDTLFKRYLGEDWEEHVDEDTFWDRLNEVPDEALWKVHLQRKEALIDFTRRNLKRHHLRLGEGSVQINEFERMLDSNALLLGFARRFATYKRATLIFRDPERLHRILNHPEHPVQIIFAGKAHPADDPGKALIEQVYHFSRSDAFRGKVIFLENYDIDMARYLVSGTDLWLNNPIRPHEASGTSGQKAALNGQPNCSILDGWWAEGYNGKNG
;
A
#
# COMPACT_ATOMS: atom_id res chain seq x y z
N ALA A 1 -20.29 9.60 -28.77
CA ALA A 1 -18.91 9.16 -28.45
C ALA A 1 -17.91 10.30 -28.59
N ARG A 2 -18.33 11.56 -28.46
CA ARG A 2 -17.43 12.72 -28.52
C ARG A 2 -17.45 13.44 -27.17
N GLU A 3 -16.28 13.72 -26.62
CA GLU A 3 -16.07 14.62 -25.49
C GLU A 3 -15.55 15.94 -26.05
N ASP A 4 -16.22 17.04 -25.70
CA ASP A 4 -15.80 18.37 -26.14
C ASP A 4 -14.79 18.94 -25.15
N HIS A 5 -13.57 19.20 -25.65
CA HIS A 5 -12.54 19.94 -24.93
C HIS A 5 -12.39 21.34 -25.55
N GLY A 6 -11.71 22.23 -24.83
CA GLY A 6 -11.42 23.59 -25.31
C GLY A 6 -10.63 23.66 -26.63
N TRP A 7 -10.07 22.55 -27.10
CA TRP A 7 -9.32 22.41 -28.36
C TRP A 7 -10.01 21.51 -29.40
N GLY A 8 -11.28 21.15 -29.20
CA GLY A 8 -12.09 20.40 -30.16
C GLY A 8 -12.71 19.12 -29.62
N SER A 9 -13.58 18.51 -30.42
CA SER A 9 -14.27 17.27 -30.07
C SER A 9 -13.32 16.08 -30.21
N THR A 10 -13.06 15.36 -29.12
CA THR A 10 -12.27 14.12 -29.15
C THR A 10 -13.18 12.91 -29.00
N TYR A 11 -12.75 11.74 -29.50
CA TYR A 11 -13.51 10.51 -29.27
C TYR A 11 -13.27 10.01 -27.84
N GLY A 12 -14.33 9.96 -27.04
CA GLY A 12 -14.27 9.40 -25.69
C GLY A 12 -14.14 7.89 -25.75
N MET A 13 -12.92 7.37 -25.59
CA MET A 13 -12.65 5.92 -25.68
C MET A 13 -13.43 5.10 -24.64
N THR A 14 -13.68 5.66 -23.46
CA THR A 14 -14.53 5.02 -22.45
C THR A 14 -15.99 4.94 -22.91
N VAL A 15 -16.54 6.02 -23.48
CA VAL A 15 -17.90 6.01 -24.05
C VAL A 15 -18.02 5.01 -25.19
N LEU A 16 -16.98 4.88 -26.02
CA LEU A 16 -16.94 3.88 -27.09
C LEU A 16 -16.98 2.46 -26.50
N ALA A 17 -16.14 2.17 -25.51
CA ALA A 17 -16.12 0.87 -24.83
C ALA A 17 -17.49 0.54 -24.22
N LEU A 18 -18.03 1.44 -23.39
CA LEU A 18 -19.33 1.27 -22.72
C LEU A 18 -20.51 1.05 -23.69
N ARG A 19 -20.40 1.50 -24.95
CA ARG A 19 -21.44 1.29 -25.97
C ARG A 19 -21.26 0.03 -26.80
N LEU A 20 -20.04 -0.50 -26.88
CA LEU A 20 -19.70 -1.61 -27.77
C LEU A 20 -19.43 -2.93 -27.03
N THR A 21 -19.38 -2.91 -25.70
CA THR A 21 -19.23 -4.11 -24.86
C THR A 21 -20.55 -4.50 -24.20
N GLY A 22 -20.70 -5.78 -23.87
CA GLY A 22 -21.90 -6.30 -23.21
C GLY A 22 -21.87 -6.25 -21.67
N GLN A 23 -20.69 -6.04 -21.07
CA GLN A 23 -20.49 -6.03 -19.62
C GLN A 23 -19.50 -4.95 -19.22
N HIS A 24 -19.71 -4.33 -18.07
CA HIS A 24 -18.89 -3.25 -17.53
C HIS A 24 -18.78 -3.43 -16.03
N ASN A 25 -17.59 -3.20 -15.46
CA ASN A 25 -17.39 -3.32 -14.03
C ASN A 25 -16.42 -2.28 -13.47
N GLY A 26 -16.70 -1.86 -12.24
CA GLY A 26 -15.70 -1.28 -11.35
C GLY A 26 -14.78 -2.35 -10.75
N VAL A 27 -13.76 -1.91 -10.02
CA VAL A 27 -12.72 -2.77 -9.42
C VAL A 27 -12.84 -2.92 -7.88
N SER A 28 -13.91 -2.37 -7.32
CA SER A 28 -14.41 -2.50 -5.94
C SER A 28 -15.89 -2.13 -5.96
N GLU A 29 -16.64 -2.50 -4.92
CA GLU A 29 -18.05 -2.12 -4.78
C GLU A 29 -18.24 -0.60 -4.85
N LEU A 30 -17.46 0.15 -4.06
CA LEU A 30 -17.53 1.61 -4.02
C LEU A 30 -17.18 2.22 -5.38
N HIS A 31 -16.19 1.68 -6.08
CA HIS A 31 -15.83 2.15 -7.41
C HIS A 31 -16.92 1.86 -8.44
N GLY A 32 -17.63 0.73 -8.33
CA GLY A 32 -18.82 0.44 -9.15
C GLY A 32 -19.89 1.51 -8.95
N ALA A 33 -20.22 1.82 -7.70
CA ALA A 33 -21.20 2.87 -7.36
C ALA A 33 -20.79 4.27 -7.86
N VAL A 34 -19.51 4.64 -7.74
CA VAL A 34 -18.99 5.90 -8.29
C VAL A 34 -19.06 5.90 -9.82
N SER A 35 -18.71 4.79 -10.47
CA SER A 35 -18.71 4.65 -11.93
C SER A 35 -20.12 4.78 -12.51
N ARG A 36 -21.12 4.15 -11.87
CA ARG A 36 -22.53 4.28 -12.24
C ARG A 36 -22.98 5.74 -12.28
N LYS A 37 -22.72 6.49 -11.20
CA LYS A 37 -23.06 7.92 -11.09
C LYS A 37 -22.34 8.77 -12.12
N MET A 38 -21.06 8.48 -12.37
CA MET A 38 -20.24 9.21 -13.33
C MET A 38 -20.72 9.05 -14.77
N TRP A 39 -21.17 7.84 -15.15
CA TRP A 39 -21.55 7.51 -16.53
C TRP A 39 -23.06 7.43 -16.79
N GLN A 40 -23.90 7.74 -15.80
CA GLN A 40 -25.36 7.68 -15.90
C GLN A 40 -25.91 8.35 -17.16
N PHE A 41 -25.30 9.46 -17.59
CA PHE A 41 -25.73 10.20 -18.79
C PHE A 41 -25.73 9.37 -20.09
N LEU A 42 -25.03 8.24 -20.13
CA LEU A 42 -25.04 7.31 -21.27
C LEU A 42 -26.30 6.44 -21.32
N TRP A 43 -27.07 6.37 -20.23
CA TRP A 43 -28.33 5.64 -20.09
C TRP A 43 -29.46 6.60 -19.67
N PRO A 44 -29.97 7.45 -20.59
CA PRO A 44 -31.01 8.42 -20.25
C PRO A 44 -32.28 7.74 -19.71
N GLY A 45 -32.82 8.27 -18.62
CA GLY A 45 -34.02 7.72 -17.98
C GLY A 45 -33.79 6.50 -17.09
N ILE A 46 -32.53 6.11 -16.87
CA ILE A 46 -32.15 5.06 -15.92
C ILE A 46 -31.55 5.73 -14.67
N ASP A 47 -32.01 5.30 -13.49
CA ASP A 47 -31.44 5.77 -12.22
C ASP A 47 -30.01 5.26 -12.07
N ALA A 48 -29.17 6.00 -11.34
CA ALA A 48 -27.74 5.68 -11.24
C ALA A 48 -27.53 4.25 -10.71
N GLU A 49 -28.36 3.80 -9.78
CA GLU A 49 -28.30 2.46 -9.19
C GLU A 49 -28.61 1.33 -10.19
N GLU A 50 -29.36 1.64 -11.27
CA GLU A 50 -29.75 0.68 -12.32
C GLU A 50 -28.83 0.73 -13.56
N VAL A 51 -27.86 1.64 -13.59
CA VAL A 51 -26.86 1.72 -14.66
C VAL A 51 -26.11 0.37 -14.75
N PRO A 52 -25.99 -0.26 -15.94
CA PRO A 52 -25.43 -1.60 -16.13
C PRO A 52 -23.89 -1.60 -16.07
N ILE A 53 -23.35 -1.08 -14.98
CA ILE A 53 -21.96 -1.16 -14.55
C ILE A 53 -21.98 -1.89 -13.22
N ASP A 54 -21.37 -3.06 -13.15
CA ASP A 54 -21.26 -3.84 -11.91
C ASP A 54 -19.91 -3.56 -11.22
N TYR A 55 -19.46 -4.47 -10.36
CA TYR A 55 -18.11 -4.47 -9.82
C TYR A 55 -17.56 -5.89 -9.73
N ILE A 56 -16.24 -5.99 -9.90
CA ILE A 56 -15.45 -7.20 -9.59
C ILE A 56 -14.29 -6.70 -8.75
N THR A 57 -14.32 -6.99 -7.46
CA THR A 57 -13.29 -6.49 -6.54
C THR A 57 -11.94 -7.10 -6.89
N ASN A 58 -10.93 -6.25 -7.03
CA ASN A 58 -9.58 -6.72 -7.32
C ASN A 58 -9.09 -7.68 -6.24
N GLY A 59 -8.34 -8.70 -6.67
CA GLY A 59 -7.58 -9.59 -5.80
C GLY A 59 -6.09 -9.50 -6.04
N VAL A 60 -5.34 -10.25 -5.24
CA VAL A 60 -3.90 -10.45 -5.41
C VAL A 60 -3.61 -11.95 -5.50
N HIS A 61 -2.59 -12.31 -6.28
CA HIS A 61 -2.18 -13.69 -6.39
C HIS A 61 -1.43 -14.14 -5.12
N THR A 62 -2.12 -14.86 -4.24
CA THR A 62 -1.64 -15.26 -2.91
C THR A 62 -0.22 -15.84 -2.90
N PRO A 63 0.13 -16.84 -3.74
CA PRO A 63 1.46 -17.45 -3.72
C PRO A 63 2.60 -16.48 -4.10
N SER A 64 2.30 -15.40 -4.84
CA SER A 64 3.31 -14.40 -5.17
C SER A 64 3.61 -13.45 -4.02
N TRP A 65 2.66 -13.25 -3.10
CA TRP A 65 2.72 -12.20 -2.08
C TRP A 65 2.88 -12.70 -0.66
N ILE A 66 2.53 -13.95 -0.37
CA ILE A 66 2.83 -14.55 0.92
C ILE A 66 4.35 -14.74 1.06
N ALA A 67 4.89 -14.41 2.23
CA ALA A 67 6.28 -14.69 2.56
C ALA A 67 6.48 -16.20 2.74
N PRO A 68 7.59 -16.80 2.26
CA PRO A 68 7.85 -18.23 2.42
C PRO A 68 7.79 -18.71 3.87
N GLU A 69 8.19 -17.87 4.82
CA GLU A 69 8.13 -18.16 6.25
C GLU A 69 6.68 -18.21 6.77
N MET A 70 5.80 -17.35 6.23
CA MET A 70 4.37 -17.37 6.54
C MET A 70 3.67 -18.55 5.88
N ASP A 71 4.00 -18.87 4.62
CA ASP A 71 3.50 -20.06 3.94
C ASP A 71 3.89 -21.35 4.69
N THR A 72 5.13 -21.45 5.17
CA THR A 72 5.58 -22.58 5.99
C THR A 72 4.76 -22.69 7.29
N LEU A 73 4.42 -21.56 7.90
CA LEU A 73 3.55 -21.54 9.09
C LEU A 73 2.14 -22.00 8.74
N PHE A 74 1.57 -21.48 7.65
CA PHE A 74 0.23 -21.87 7.19
C PHE A 74 0.17 -23.36 6.86
N LYS A 75 1.14 -23.91 6.12
CA LYS A 75 1.23 -25.35 5.84
C LYS A 75 1.22 -26.21 7.10
N ARG A 76 1.93 -25.76 8.14
CA ARG A 76 2.03 -26.48 9.40
C ARG A 76 0.70 -26.56 10.17
N TYR A 77 -0.11 -25.50 10.15
CA TYR A 77 -1.33 -25.41 10.98
C TYR A 77 -2.62 -25.56 10.18
N LEU A 78 -2.65 -25.06 8.94
CA LEU A 78 -3.79 -25.07 8.03
C LEU A 78 -3.75 -26.26 7.06
N GLY A 79 -2.60 -26.90 6.84
CA GLY A 79 -2.43 -28.04 5.92
C GLY A 79 -1.67 -27.65 4.65
N GLU A 80 -1.07 -28.63 3.98
CA GLU A 80 -0.28 -28.42 2.75
C GLU A 80 -1.11 -27.85 1.59
N ASP A 81 -2.41 -28.11 1.61
CA ASP A 81 -3.44 -27.72 0.64
C ASP A 81 -4.15 -26.41 1.00
N TRP A 82 -3.67 -25.64 1.98
CA TRP A 82 -4.35 -24.42 2.44
C TRP A 82 -4.64 -23.41 1.31
N GLU A 83 -3.80 -23.37 0.27
CA GLU A 83 -3.97 -22.50 -0.89
C GLU A 83 -5.23 -22.84 -1.71
N GLU A 84 -5.74 -24.07 -1.63
CA GLU A 84 -6.96 -24.51 -2.33
C GLU A 84 -8.24 -24.00 -1.64
N HIS A 85 -8.12 -23.52 -0.39
CA HIS A 85 -9.24 -23.12 0.46
C HIS A 85 -9.31 -21.60 0.73
N VAL A 86 -8.56 -20.78 -0.02
CA VAL A 86 -8.46 -19.33 0.23
C VAL A 86 -9.80 -18.60 0.16
N ASP A 87 -10.74 -19.12 -0.63
CA ASP A 87 -12.08 -18.55 -0.85
C ASP A 87 -13.14 -19.11 0.13
N GLU A 88 -12.74 -19.95 1.09
CA GLU A 88 -13.63 -20.56 2.09
C GLU A 88 -13.57 -19.78 3.41
N ASP A 89 -14.56 -18.94 3.70
CA ASP A 89 -14.59 -18.08 4.90
C ASP A 89 -14.31 -18.84 6.20
N THR A 90 -14.95 -20.00 6.40
CA THR A 90 -14.80 -20.81 7.62
C THR A 90 -13.46 -21.52 7.72
N PHE A 91 -12.71 -21.66 6.62
CA PHE A 91 -11.37 -22.25 6.64
C PHE A 91 -10.42 -21.40 7.51
N TRP A 92 -10.57 -20.08 7.43
CA TRP A 92 -9.73 -19.12 8.14
C TRP A 92 -9.96 -19.11 9.66
N ASP A 93 -11.07 -19.68 10.18
CA ASP A 93 -11.28 -19.85 11.62
C ASP A 93 -10.19 -20.71 12.27
N ARG A 94 -9.54 -21.59 11.50
CA ARG A 94 -8.39 -22.40 11.93
C ARG A 94 -7.16 -21.58 12.30
N LEU A 95 -7.05 -20.32 11.84
CA LEU A 95 -5.97 -19.43 12.27
C LEU A 95 -6.00 -19.17 13.78
N ASN A 96 -7.16 -19.30 14.43
CA ASN A 96 -7.27 -19.17 15.89
C ASN A 96 -6.51 -20.28 16.65
N GLU A 97 -6.15 -21.37 15.97
CA GLU A 97 -5.35 -22.47 16.54
C GLU A 97 -3.84 -22.20 16.45
N VAL A 98 -3.42 -21.21 15.66
CA VAL A 98 -2.00 -20.84 15.52
C VAL A 98 -1.57 -20.06 16.76
N PRO A 99 -0.53 -20.50 17.48
CA PRO A 99 -0.05 -19.76 18.66
C PRO A 99 0.47 -18.37 18.28
N ASP A 100 0.11 -17.37 19.08
CA ASP A 100 0.55 -15.98 18.89
C ASP A 100 2.09 -15.87 18.80
N GLU A 101 2.84 -16.63 19.61
CA GLU A 101 4.30 -16.58 19.54
C GLU A 101 4.87 -17.13 18.22
N ALA A 102 4.15 -18.05 17.57
CA ALA A 102 4.57 -18.60 16.28
C ALA A 102 4.38 -17.57 15.15
N LEU A 103 3.24 -16.88 15.12
CA LEU A 103 2.98 -15.77 14.21
C LEU A 103 3.96 -14.63 14.46
N TRP A 104 4.14 -14.23 15.72
CA TRP A 104 5.04 -13.15 16.10
C TRP A 104 6.50 -13.45 15.73
N LYS A 105 6.94 -14.70 15.89
CA LYS A 105 8.27 -15.12 15.46
C LYS A 105 8.47 -14.95 13.96
N VAL A 106 7.51 -15.39 13.13
CA VAL A 106 7.58 -15.21 11.67
C VAL A 106 7.60 -13.72 11.33
N HIS A 107 6.74 -12.93 11.97
CA HIS A 107 6.70 -11.48 11.78
C HIS A 107 8.05 -10.81 12.07
N LEU A 108 8.67 -11.10 13.23
CA LEU A 108 9.98 -10.57 13.59
C LEU A 108 11.07 -10.96 12.59
N GLN A 109 11.07 -12.21 12.10
CA GLN A 109 12.00 -12.65 11.05
C GLN A 109 11.83 -11.83 9.76
N ARG A 110 10.58 -11.56 9.35
CA ARG A 110 10.30 -10.74 8.16
C ARG A 110 10.70 -9.28 8.36
N LYS A 111 10.50 -8.74 9.56
CA LYS A 111 10.93 -7.39 9.94
C LYS A 111 12.44 -7.22 9.89
N GLU A 112 13.20 -8.18 10.45
CA GLU A 112 14.65 -8.19 10.35
C GLU A 112 15.12 -8.25 8.89
N ALA A 113 14.50 -9.12 8.07
CA ALA A 113 14.79 -9.21 6.65
C ALA A 113 14.55 -7.89 5.90
N LEU A 114 13.47 -7.16 6.22
CA LEU A 114 13.18 -5.84 5.66
C LEU A 114 14.21 -4.80 6.10
N ILE A 115 14.61 -4.80 7.38
CA ILE A 115 15.64 -3.90 7.90
C ILE A 115 16.96 -4.12 7.16
N ASP A 116 17.41 -5.37 7.02
CA ASP A 116 18.64 -5.70 6.33
C ASP A 116 18.58 -5.38 4.83
N PHE A 117 17.43 -5.62 4.20
CA PHE A 117 17.18 -5.20 2.82
C PHE A 117 17.30 -3.67 2.68
N THR A 118 16.68 -2.92 3.59
CA THR A 118 16.68 -1.45 3.61
C THR A 118 18.09 -0.90 3.76
N ARG A 119 18.86 -1.40 4.74
CA ARG A 119 20.27 -1.02 4.96
C ARG A 119 21.12 -1.27 3.72
N ARG A 120 21.00 -2.45 3.10
CA ARG A 120 21.71 -2.77 1.83
C ARG A 120 21.29 -1.87 0.67
N ASN A 121 20.02 -1.51 0.58
CA ASN A 121 19.52 -0.63 -0.48
C ASN A 121 20.08 0.79 -0.32
N LEU A 122 19.99 1.36 0.88
CA LEU A 122 20.56 2.67 1.20
C LEU A 122 22.07 2.70 0.94
N LYS A 123 22.82 1.72 1.45
CA LYS A 123 24.27 1.64 1.21
C LYS A 123 24.63 1.67 -0.28
N ARG A 124 23.92 0.89 -1.12
CA ARG A 124 24.13 0.89 -2.58
C ARG A 124 23.79 2.24 -3.21
N HIS A 125 22.68 2.86 -2.79
CA HIS A 125 22.26 4.15 -3.30
C HIS A 125 23.29 5.25 -3.00
N HIS A 126 23.77 5.33 -1.76
CA HIS A 126 24.72 6.36 -1.33
C HIS A 126 26.12 6.18 -1.94
N LEU A 127 26.59 4.93 -2.09
CA LEU A 127 27.82 4.63 -2.84
C LEU A 127 27.75 5.12 -4.29
N ARG A 128 26.59 4.97 -4.95
CA ARG A 128 26.38 5.44 -6.33
C ARG A 128 26.42 6.98 -6.43
N LEU A 129 26.03 7.70 -5.38
CA LEU A 129 26.09 9.16 -5.32
C LEU A 129 27.48 9.71 -4.94
N GLY A 130 28.44 8.83 -4.63
CA GLY A 130 29.78 9.24 -4.20
C GLY A 130 29.83 9.82 -2.79
N GLU A 131 28.84 9.53 -1.95
CA GLU A 131 28.82 9.98 -0.55
C GLU A 131 29.90 9.25 0.29
N GLY A 132 30.48 9.96 1.27
CA GLY A 132 31.64 9.48 2.04
C GLY A 132 31.35 8.38 3.06
N SER A 133 32.41 7.75 3.58
CA SER A 133 32.34 6.59 4.50
C SER A 133 31.59 6.84 5.82
N VAL A 134 31.56 8.09 6.32
CA VAL A 134 30.86 8.46 7.56
C VAL A 134 29.35 8.27 7.43
N GLN A 135 28.78 8.59 6.27
CA GLN A 135 27.36 8.45 5.98
C GLN A 135 26.96 6.97 5.86
N ILE A 136 27.86 6.14 5.33
CA ILE A 136 27.66 4.69 5.20
C ILE A 136 27.50 4.00 6.56
N ASN A 137 28.33 4.35 7.54
CA ASN A 137 28.26 3.78 8.89
C ASN A 137 26.97 4.16 9.64
N GLU A 138 26.38 5.31 9.33
CA GLU A 138 25.09 5.72 9.89
C GLU A 138 23.97 4.77 9.44
N PHE A 139 23.95 4.40 8.16
CA PHE A 139 22.94 3.48 7.60
C PHE A 139 23.02 2.08 8.18
N GLU A 140 24.21 1.57 8.51
CA GLU A 140 24.36 0.25 9.14
C GLU A 140 23.71 0.18 10.53
N ARG A 141 23.50 1.33 11.18
CA ARG A 141 22.82 1.45 12.48
C ARG A 141 21.39 2.00 12.36
N MET A 142 20.93 2.30 11.15
CA MET A 142 19.55 2.75 10.94
C MET A 142 18.57 1.60 11.11
N LEU A 143 17.33 1.95 11.49
CA LEU A 143 16.24 1.03 11.83
C LEU A 143 16.54 0.17 13.08
N ASP A 144 15.70 0.33 14.09
CA ASP A 144 15.68 -0.45 15.32
C ASP A 144 14.60 -1.53 15.16
N SER A 145 14.98 -2.80 15.32
CA SER A 145 14.03 -3.92 15.20
C SER A 145 12.95 -3.91 16.27
N ASN A 146 13.19 -3.23 17.41
CA ASN A 146 12.22 -3.10 18.50
C ASN A 146 11.25 -1.91 18.31
N ALA A 147 11.56 -0.98 17.40
CA ALA A 147 10.69 0.17 17.12
C ALA A 147 9.53 -0.22 16.19
N LEU A 148 8.37 0.43 16.33
CA LEU A 148 7.24 0.20 15.42
C LEU A 148 7.60 0.72 14.02
N LEU A 149 7.46 -0.13 13.00
CA LEU A 149 7.86 0.14 11.62
C LEU A 149 6.65 0.27 10.70
N LEU A 150 6.38 1.49 10.26
CA LEU A 150 5.26 1.81 9.36
C LEU A 150 5.70 1.70 7.90
N GLY A 151 4.88 1.06 7.08
CA GLY A 151 5.07 0.95 5.64
C GLY A 151 4.19 1.90 4.84
N PHE A 152 4.78 2.64 3.90
CA PHE A 152 4.03 3.35 2.85
C PHE A 152 4.70 3.12 1.50
N ALA A 153 4.13 2.27 0.65
CA ALA A 153 4.67 2.06 -0.70
C ALA A 153 3.63 2.11 -1.80
N ARG A 154 3.78 3.09 -2.70
CA ARG A 154 2.88 3.28 -3.86
C ARG A 154 3.43 4.29 -4.85
N ARG A 155 2.87 4.30 -6.07
CA ARG A 155 3.05 5.43 -6.99
C ARG A 155 2.68 6.73 -6.26
N PHE A 156 3.54 7.75 -6.34
CA PHE A 156 3.26 9.07 -5.78
C PHE A 156 2.28 9.82 -6.70
N ALA A 157 1.13 10.18 -6.15
CA ALA A 157 0.08 10.98 -6.77
C ALA A 157 -0.63 11.77 -5.66
N THR A 158 -1.16 12.94 -6.00
CA THR A 158 -1.73 13.89 -5.02
C THR A 158 -2.87 13.30 -4.20
N TYR A 159 -3.77 12.52 -4.82
CA TYR A 159 -4.88 11.88 -4.12
C TYR A 159 -4.44 10.83 -3.09
N LYS A 160 -3.21 10.29 -3.17
CA LYS A 160 -2.69 9.28 -2.25
C LYS A 160 -2.11 9.86 -0.96
N ARG A 161 -1.95 11.19 -0.89
CA ARG A 161 -1.59 11.95 0.31
C ARG A 161 -0.38 11.41 1.10
N ALA A 162 0.70 11.06 0.39
CA ALA A 162 1.95 10.60 1.01
C ALA A 162 2.50 11.56 2.08
N THR A 163 2.25 12.86 1.94
CA THR A 163 2.76 13.90 2.84
C THR A 163 1.82 14.24 4.00
N LEU A 164 0.62 13.64 4.08
CA LEU A 164 -0.36 13.96 5.12
C LEU A 164 0.17 13.73 6.53
N ILE A 165 1.02 12.74 6.72
CA ILE A 165 1.62 12.44 8.03
C ILE A 165 2.50 13.59 8.54
N PHE A 166 3.05 14.41 7.64
CA PHE A 166 3.88 15.57 7.97
C PHE A 166 3.08 16.86 8.17
N ARG A 167 1.75 16.81 8.16
CA ARG A 167 0.89 17.99 8.37
C ARG A 167 1.13 18.66 9.73
N ASP A 168 1.47 17.86 10.74
CA ASP A 168 1.83 18.30 12.08
C ASP A 168 3.21 17.70 12.43
N PRO A 169 4.31 18.36 12.01
CA PRO A 169 5.66 17.82 12.16
C PRO A 169 6.09 17.74 13.62
N GLU A 170 5.62 18.65 14.48
CA GLU A 170 5.93 18.64 15.92
C GLU A 170 5.30 17.44 16.62
N ARG A 171 4.04 17.13 16.29
CA ARG A 171 3.40 15.90 16.78
C ARG A 171 4.09 14.66 16.24
N LEU A 172 4.43 14.64 14.95
CA LEU A 172 5.13 13.50 14.35
C LEU A 172 6.51 13.30 15.00
N HIS A 173 7.25 14.37 15.27
CA HIS A 173 8.57 14.31 15.90
C HIS A 173 8.50 13.64 17.28
N ARG A 174 7.50 14.00 18.10
CA ARG A 174 7.26 13.38 19.40
C ARG A 174 6.91 11.89 19.30
N ILE A 175 6.15 11.48 18.28
CA ILE A 175 5.79 10.08 18.05
C ILE A 175 7.02 9.27 17.63
N LEU A 176 7.74 9.72 16.61
CA LEU A 176 8.88 8.98 16.06
C LEU A 176 10.05 8.86 17.04
N ASN A 177 10.22 9.86 17.93
CA ASN A 177 11.30 9.93 18.90
C ASN A 177 10.85 9.66 20.34
N HIS A 178 9.71 9.00 20.54
CA HIS A 178 9.30 8.59 21.90
C HIS A 178 10.39 7.69 22.53
N PRO A 179 10.83 7.97 23.78
CA PRO A 179 11.98 7.28 24.37
C PRO A 179 11.75 5.78 24.60
N GLU A 180 10.51 5.38 24.90
CA GLU A 180 10.16 3.98 25.21
C GLU A 180 9.45 3.26 24.07
N HIS A 181 8.86 4.02 23.14
CA HIS A 181 7.99 3.49 22.07
C HIS A 181 8.29 4.18 20.74
N PRO A 182 9.55 4.11 20.26
CA PRO A 182 9.93 4.79 19.04
C PRO A 182 9.17 4.22 17.84
N VAL A 183 8.94 5.09 16.87
CA VAL A 183 8.27 4.74 15.60
C VAL A 183 9.18 5.13 14.45
N GLN A 184 9.16 4.32 13.39
CA GLN A 184 9.93 4.49 12.18
C GLN A 184 9.02 4.30 10.96
N ILE A 185 9.36 4.95 9.84
CA ILE A 185 8.54 4.92 8.63
C ILE A 185 9.43 4.65 7.44
N ILE A 186 9.06 3.67 6.62
CA ILE A 186 9.67 3.44 5.31
C ILE A 186 8.68 3.86 4.23
N PHE A 187 9.08 4.88 3.48
CA PHE A 187 8.45 5.29 2.23
C PHE A 187 9.13 4.59 1.05
N ALA A 188 8.35 4.14 0.08
CA ALA A 188 8.87 3.69 -1.20
C ALA A 188 7.93 4.04 -2.34
N GLY A 189 8.47 4.33 -3.52
CA GLY A 189 7.64 4.56 -4.69
C GLY A 189 8.33 5.33 -5.80
N LYS A 190 7.56 5.59 -6.85
CA LYS A 190 7.96 6.36 -8.03
C LYS A 190 6.84 7.33 -8.39
N ALA A 191 7.20 8.50 -8.91
CA ALA A 191 6.27 9.38 -9.60
C ALA A 191 6.33 9.10 -11.10
N HIS A 192 5.25 9.40 -11.83
CA HIS A 192 5.30 9.34 -13.29
C HIS A 192 6.22 10.46 -13.81
N PRO A 193 7.01 10.25 -14.88
CA PRO A 193 7.93 11.27 -15.40
C PRO A 193 7.28 12.60 -15.79
N ALA A 194 5.98 12.59 -16.12
CA ALA A 194 5.20 13.79 -16.45
C ALA A 194 4.32 14.31 -15.29
N ASP A 195 4.42 13.73 -14.09
CA ASP A 195 3.60 14.09 -12.92
C ASP A 195 4.42 14.93 -11.94
N ASP A 196 4.58 16.21 -12.26
CA ASP A 196 5.34 17.14 -11.43
C ASP A 196 4.79 17.29 -9.99
N PRO A 197 3.45 17.30 -9.76
CA PRO A 197 2.91 17.23 -8.40
C PRO A 197 3.36 15.98 -7.66
N GLY A 198 3.35 14.81 -8.31
CA GLY A 198 3.87 13.57 -7.72
C GLY A 198 5.35 13.63 -7.36
N LYS A 199 6.18 14.26 -8.20
CA LYS A 199 7.61 14.46 -7.92
C LYS A 199 7.83 15.41 -6.73
N ALA A 200 7.05 16.50 -6.64
CA ALA A 200 7.13 17.44 -5.52
C ALA A 200 6.81 16.76 -4.17
N LEU A 201 5.89 15.79 -4.16
CA LEU A 201 5.61 14.99 -2.95
C LEU A 201 6.81 14.11 -2.55
N ILE A 202 7.50 13.50 -3.52
CA ILE A 202 8.71 12.72 -3.26
C ILE A 202 9.79 13.64 -2.69
N GLU A 203 10.00 14.79 -3.31
CA GLU A 203 10.96 15.79 -2.85
C GLU A 203 10.67 16.22 -1.41
N GLN A 204 9.41 16.51 -1.09
CA GLN A 204 8.99 16.89 0.25
C GLN A 204 9.28 15.78 1.29
N VAL A 205 8.93 14.52 0.98
CA VAL A 205 9.21 13.38 1.87
C VAL A 205 10.72 13.20 2.07
N TYR A 206 11.50 13.38 1.00
CA TYR A 206 12.96 13.29 1.05
C TYR A 206 13.61 14.42 1.86
N HIS A 207 13.09 15.66 1.75
CA HIS A 207 13.53 16.76 2.60
C HIS A 207 13.24 16.48 4.08
N PHE A 208 12.05 15.96 4.40
CA PHE A 208 11.73 15.59 5.78
C PHE A 208 12.63 14.45 6.28
N SER A 209 12.88 13.41 5.48
CA SER A 209 13.73 12.28 5.89
C SER A 209 15.18 12.69 6.23
N ARG A 210 15.66 13.80 5.65
CA ARG A 210 16.99 14.36 5.90
C ARG A 210 17.02 15.43 7.02
N SER A 211 15.88 15.87 7.52
CA SER A 211 15.83 16.85 8.62
C SER A 211 16.30 16.24 9.94
N ASP A 212 16.93 17.05 10.81
CA ASP A 212 17.44 16.59 12.12
C ASP A 212 16.34 15.95 12.99
N ALA A 213 15.10 16.43 12.87
CA ALA A 213 13.95 15.93 13.62
C ALA A 213 13.54 14.49 13.25
N PHE A 214 13.83 14.05 12.02
CA PHE A 214 13.34 12.78 11.45
C PHE A 214 14.43 11.87 10.91
N ARG A 215 15.69 12.31 10.93
CA ARG A 215 16.84 11.55 10.47
C ARG A 215 16.91 10.19 11.17
N GLY A 216 17.04 9.12 10.37
CA GLY A 216 17.06 7.74 10.86
C GLY A 216 15.71 7.19 11.34
N LYS A 217 14.65 7.99 11.33
CA LYS A 217 13.27 7.59 11.66
C LYS A 217 12.40 7.50 10.41
N VAL A 218 12.55 8.43 9.47
CA VAL A 218 11.89 8.41 8.17
C VAL A 218 12.90 8.01 7.12
N ILE A 219 12.63 6.91 6.42
CA ILE A 219 13.49 6.36 5.37
C ILE A 219 12.74 6.41 4.04
N PHE A 220 13.42 6.81 2.98
CA PHE A 220 12.89 6.77 1.62
C PHE A 220 13.69 5.80 0.76
N LEU A 221 13.02 4.78 0.22
CA LEU A 221 13.60 3.80 -0.70
C LEU A 221 13.21 4.12 -2.15
N GLU A 222 14.22 4.41 -2.96
CA GLU A 222 14.05 4.63 -4.39
C GLU A 222 13.85 3.33 -5.17
N ASN A 223 13.47 3.48 -6.44
CA ASN A 223 13.43 2.38 -7.39
C ASN A 223 12.46 1.24 -7.03
N TYR A 224 11.44 1.53 -6.23
CA TYR A 224 10.37 0.59 -5.88
C TYR A 224 9.93 -0.31 -7.05
N ASP A 225 9.98 -1.61 -6.79
CA ASP A 225 9.66 -2.70 -7.69
C ASP A 225 8.99 -3.85 -6.93
N ILE A 226 8.73 -4.96 -7.62
CA ILE A 226 8.05 -6.11 -7.03
C ILE A 226 8.90 -6.81 -5.96
N ASP A 227 10.22 -6.84 -6.10
CA ASP A 227 11.12 -7.47 -5.13
C ASP A 227 11.09 -6.69 -3.81
N MET A 228 11.29 -5.37 -3.88
CA MET A 228 11.17 -4.47 -2.74
C MET A 228 9.78 -4.55 -2.09
N ALA A 229 8.72 -4.63 -2.90
CA ALA A 229 7.36 -4.74 -2.39
C ALA A 229 7.19 -5.96 -1.48
N ARG A 230 7.76 -7.12 -1.82
CA ARG A 230 7.66 -8.35 -1.02
C ARG A 230 8.27 -8.21 0.37
N TYR A 231 9.38 -7.48 0.50
CA TYR A 231 9.97 -7.17 1.81
C TYR A 231 9.08 -6.20 2.60
N LEU A 232 8.57 -5.15 1.96
CA LEU A 232 7.76 -4.13 2.62
C LEU A 232 6.43 -4.66 3.16
N VAL A 233 5.68 -5.41 2.34
CA VAL A 233 4.35 -5.91 2.73
C VAL A 233 4.42 -7.04 3.77
N SER A 234 5.56 -7.72 3.89
CA SER A 234 5.73 -8.81 4.86
C SER A 234 6.47 -8.41 6.14
N GLY A 235 7.28 -7.34 6.12
CA GLY A 235 8.15 -6.97 7.23
C GLY A 235 7.85 -5.64 7.93
N THR A 236 6.81 -4.91 7.51
CA THR A 236 6.35 -3.71 8.24
C THR A 236 5.37 -4.12 9.33
N ASP A 237 5.30 -3.41 10.45
CA ASP A 237 4.36 -3.71 11.54
C ASP A 237 2.94 -3.17 11.28
N LEU A 238 2.82 -2.12 10.45
CA LEU A 238 1.55 -1.49 10.10
C LEU A 238 1.64 -0.90 8.70
N TRP A 239 0.66 -1.24 7.85
CA TRP A 239 0.57 -0.73 6.49
C TRP A 239 -0.27 0.54 6.42
N LEU A 240 0.30 1.64 5.97
CA LEU A 240 -0.37 2.94 5.87
C LEU A 240 -0.99 3.13 4.48
N ASN A 241 -2.27 3.51 4.46
CA ASN A 241 -2.95 3.90 3.23
C ASN A 241 -3.97 5.02 3.48
N ASN A 242 -3.74 6.22 2.96
CA ASN A 242 -4.55 7.39 3.29
C ASN A 242 -5.06 8.15 2.06
N PRO A 243 -5.67 7.50 1.05
CA PRO A 243 -6.16 8.18 -0.14
C PRO A 243 -7.26 9.18 0.19
N ILE A 244 -7.53 10.15 -0.68
CA ILE A 244 -8.73 10.99 -0.61
C ILE A 244 -9.92 10.16 -1.07
N ARG A 245 -10.96 10.05 -0.25
CA ARG A 245 -12.20 9.38 -0.64
C ARG A 245 -13.00 10.22 -1.65
N PRO A 246 -13.57 9.66 -2.73
CA PRO A 246 -13.56 8.26 -3.17
C PRO A 246 -12.61 8.05 -4.37
N HIS A 247 -11.36 8.51 -4.29
CA HIS A 247 -10.42 8.50 -5.42
C HIS A 247 -9.54 7.24 -5.49
N GLU A 248 -9.57 6.37 -4.48
CA GLU A 248 -8.98 5.05 -4.59
C GLU A 248 -10.00 4.08 -5.20
N ALA A 249 -9.76 3.65 -6.43
CA ALA A 249 -10.65 2.70 -7.10
C ALA A 249 -10.70 1.34 -6.38
N SER A 250 -9.57 0.85 -5.85
CA SER A 250 -9.53 -0.37 -5.04
C SER A 250 -8.26 -0.36 -4.17
N GLY A 251 -7.10 -0.60 -4.77
CA GLY A 251 -5.81 -0.48 -4.10
C GLY A 251 -5.32 -1.79 -3.47
N THR A 252 -4.61 -2.61 -4.23
CA THR A 252 -4.26 -3.98 -3.82
C THR A 252 -3.06 -4.10 -2.87
N SER A 253 -2.40 -3.00 -2.47
CA SER A 253 -1.21 -3.11 -1.60
C SER A 253 -1.56 -3.52 -0.17
N GLY A 254 -2.70 -3.05 0.34
CA GLY A 254 -3.19 -3.46 1.65
C GLY A 254 -3.57 -4.93 1.72
N GLN A 255 -4.11 -5.50 0.64
CA GLN A 255 -4.40 -6.94 0.54
C GLN A 255 -3.13 -7.78 0.68
N LYS A 256 -2.02 -7.36 0.05
CA LYS A 256 -0.72 -8.04 0.14
C LYS A 256 -0.14 -7.98 1.56
N ALA A 257 -0.33 -6.86 2.24
CA ALA A 257 0.10 -6.69 3.62
C ALA A 257 -0.75 -7.58 4.56
N ALA A 258 -2.07 -7.59 4.38
CA ALA A 258 -3.00 -8.42 5.15
C ALA A 258 -2.72 -9.92 5.00
N LEU A 259 -2.36 -10.39 3.80
CA LEU A 259 -1.93 -11.79 3.57
C LEU A 259 -0.72 -12.21 4.43
N ASN A 260 0.11 -11.25 4.85
CA ASN A 260 1.26 -11.50 5.70
C ASN A 260 1.00 -11.15 7.17
N GLY A 261 -0.28 -11.00 7.55
CA GLY A 261 -0.68 -10.69 8.93
C GLY A 261 -0.53 -9.22 9.32
N GLN A 262 -0.25 -8.32 8.36
CA GLN A 262 -0.02 -6.91 8.70
C GLN A 262 -1.32 -6.11 8.80
N PRO A 263 -1.56 -5.40 9.91
CA PRO A 263 -2.71 -4.51 10.05
C PRO A 263 -2.63 -3.34 9.05
N ASN A 264 -3.80 -2.82 8.69
CA ASN A 264 -3.94 -1.69 7.77
C ASN A 264 -4.49 -0.47 8.52
N CYS A 265 -3.73 0.61 8.56
CA CYS A 265 -4.25 1.92 8.99
C CYS A 265 -4.65 2.71 7.75
N SER A 266 -5.96 2.67 7.46
CA SER A 266 -6.51 3.25 6.23
C SER A 266 -7.85 3.95 6.41
N ILE A 267 -8.23 4.75 5.40
CA ILE A 267 -9.59 5.28 5.26
C ILE A 267 -10.50 4.24 4.58
N LEU A 268 -11.81 4.32 4.82
CA LEU A 268 -12.83 3.46 4.17
C LEU A 268 -13.08 3.88 2.72
N ASP A 269 -12.09 3.57 1.87
CA ASP A 269 -12.10 3.79 0.42
C ASP A 269 -11.44 2.59 -0.30
N GLY A 270 -11.76 2.42 -1.58
CA GLY A 270 -11.31 1.27 -2.37
C GLY A 270 -11.64 -0.08 -1.70
N TRP A 271 -10.71 -1.03 -1.77
CA TRP A 271 -10.88 -2.39 -1.22
C TRP A 271 -11.08 -2.41 0.29
N TRP A 272 -10.56 -1.40 1.00
CA TRP A 272 -10.58 -1.37 2.47
C TRP A 272 -11.99 -1.12 3.00
N ALA A 273 -12.86 -0.48 2.20
CA ALA A 273 -14.28 -0.36 2.55
C ALA A 273 -14.98 -1.72 2.62
N GLU A 274 -14.53 -2.70 1.85
CA GLU A 274 -15.05 -4.08 1.83
C GLU A 274 -14.34 -4.96 2.87
N GLY A 275 -13.03 -4.78 3.02
CA GLY A 275 -12.22 -5.58 3.94
C GLY A 275 -12.36 -5.22 5.41
N TYR A 276 -12.80 -4.01 5.76
CA TYR A 276 -12.91 -3.56 7.15
C TYR A 276 -14.15 -4.10 7.87
N ASN A 277 -13.95 -4.74 9.02
CA ASN A 277 -15.02 -5.37 9.82
C ASN A 277 -15.23 -4.72 11.20
N GLY A 278 -14.61 -3.57 11.47
CA GLY A 278 -14.69 -2.89 12.78
C GLY A 278 -13.70 -3.41 13.83
N LYS A 279 -13.04 -4.54 13.58
CA LYS A 279 -12.09 -5.20 14.49
C LYS A 279 -10.71 -5.44 13.85
N ASN A 280 -10.61 -5.36 12.52
CA ASN A 280 -9.37 -5.51 11.78
C ASN A 280 -8.81 -4.15 11.33
N GLY A 281 -7.48 -4.00 11.42
CA GLY A 281 -6.78 -2.76 11.09
C GLY A 281 -6.46 -1.89 12.30
#